data_AF-A0A927M631-F1
#
_entry.id   AF-A0A927M631-F1
#
_cell.length_a   1.000
_cell.length_b   1.000
_cell.length_c   1.000
_cell.angle_alpha   90.00
_cell.angle_beta   90.00
_cell.angle_gamma   90.00
#
_symmetry.space_group_name_H-M   'P 1'
#
loop_
_entity.id
_entity.type
_entity.pdbx_description
1 polymer ?
#
loop_
_entity_poly.entity_id
_entity_poly.type
_entity_poly.pdbx_seq_one_letter_code
_entity_poly.pdbx_strand_id
1 'polypeptide(L)'
;MRFPSRLLAANLYVALWLWGALVTIVALIVVGVAIFGEVTSSAWEKGSLAPRWYALFVGVGLITTFLPMYVAHGQTRRRFAVHAGITVSLMAPAVAAMITLGYLAERGIYHLVGWEQVLDRSHLFSEPTQLHLVFLEHLLELLTWMAAGTFISAGFYRWRAGGLLTIPVGVALVVLTQGVLGTELDLPIVDRVVSPDAPQPLGLVIGAGLLAFLIGLALTWTVVRDVPLPNKVS
;
A
#
# COMPACT_ATOMS: atom_id res chain seq x y z
N MET A 1 23.90 -11.48 -5.76
CA MET A 1 22.48 -11.86 -6.00
C MET A 1 22.03 -11.21 -7.31
N ARG A 2 21.16 -11.84 -8.12
CA ARG A 2 20.60 -11.20 -9.33
C ARG A 2 19.37 -10.38 -8.92
N PHE A 3 19.28 -9.13 -9.39
CA PHE A 3 18.16 -8.23 -9.12
C PHE A 3 16.83 -8.79 -9.68
N PRO A 4 15.69 -8.68 -8.97
CA PRO A 4 14.42 -9.28 -9.38
C PRO A 4 13.69 -8.47 -10.46
N SER A 5 14.39 -8.11 -11.55
CA SER A 5 13.88 -7.20 -12.60
C SER A 5 12.57 -7.67 -13.22
N ARG A 6 12.42 -8.97 -13.49
CA ARG A 6 11.19 -9.52 -14.11
C ARG A 6 9.98 -9.45 -13.18
N LEU A 7 10.18 -9.75 -11.90
CA LEU A 7 9.11 -9.71 -10.90
C LEU A 7 8.65 -8.26 -10.68
N LEU A 8 9.60 -7.35 -10.55
CA LEU A 8 9.33 -5.92 -10.42
C LEU A 8 8.64 -5.37 -11.67
N ALA A 9 9.16 -5.65 -12.87
CA ALA A 9 8.58 -5.18 -14.12
C ALA A 9 7.15 -5.71 -14.34
N ALA A 10 6.87 -6.97 -14.01
CA ALA A 10 5.53 -7.52 -14.11
C ALA A 10 4.53 -6.81 -13.19
N ASN A 11 4.91 -6.55 -11.93
CA ASN A 11 4.05 -5.84 -10.99
C ASN A 11 3.89 -4.36 -11.39
N LEU A 12 4.95 -3.69 -11.83
CA LEU A 12 4.89 -2.31 -12.33
C LEU A 12 4.01 -2.18 -13.57
N TYR A 13 4.07 -3.13 -14.49
CA TYR A 13 3.20 -3.15 -15.66
C TYR A 13 1.73 -3.25 -15.25
N VAL A 14 1.40 -4.16 -14.32
CA VAL A 14 0.04 -4.27 -13.77
C VAL A 14 -0.37 -2.99 -13.04
N ALA A 15 0.53 -2.38 -12.26
CA ALA A 15 0.26 -1.09 -11.61
C ALA A 15 -0.06 0.01 -12.62
N LEU A 16 0.70 0.11 -13.72
CA LEU A 16 0.45 1.10 -14.77
C LEU A 16 -0.93 0.92 -15.42
N TRP A 17 -1.34 -0.32 -15.67
CA TRP A 17 -2.67 -0.60 -16.21
C TRP A 17 -3.79 -0.26 -15.23
N LEU A 18 -3.68 -0.72 -13.98
CA LEU A 18 -4.66 -0.42 -12.94
C LEU A 18 -4.71 1.07 -12.62
N TRP A 19 -3.58 1.76 -12.75
CA TRP A 19 -3.50 3.20 -12.64
C TRP A 19 -4.23 3.92 -13.76
N GLY A 20 -4.03 3.50 -15.01
CA GLY A 20 -4.78 4.04 -16.14
C GLY A 20 -6.29 3.85 -15.95
N ALA A 21 -6.71 2.69 -15.44
CA ALA A 21 -8.10 2.43 -15.08
C ALA A 21 -8.59 3.34 -13.95
N LEU A 22 -7.83 3.49 -12.87
CA LEU A 22 -8.15 4.37 -11.74
C LEU A 22 -8.32 5.82 -12.18
N VAL A 23 -7.35 6.36 -12.93
CA VAL A 23 -7.40 7.72 -13.48
C VAL A 23 -8.65 7.90 -14.35
N THR A 24 -8.95 6.92 -15.20
CA THR A 24 -10.16 6.96 -16.05
C THR A 24 -11.44 6.97 -15.21
N ILE A 25 -11.54 6.12 -14.20
CA ILE A 25 -12.72 6.04 -13.31
C ILE A 25 -12.88 7.35 -12.52
N VAL A 26 -11.81 7.86 -11.92
CA VAL A 26 -11.83 9.12 -11.17
C VAL A 26 -12.23 10.27 -12.09
N ALA A 27 -11.68 10.35 -13.30
CA ALA A 27 -12.05 11.37 -14.27
C ALA A 27 -13.53 11.29 -14.67
N LEU A 28 -14.06 10.09 -14.91
CA LEU A 28 -15.48 9.89 -15.23
C LEU A 28 -16.39 10.31 -14.07
N ILE A 29 -16.00 10.00 -12.83
CA ILE A 29 -16.74 10.42 -11.63
C ILE A 29 -16.73 11.94 -11.51
N VAL A 30 -15.57 12.58 -11.65
CA VAL A 30 -15.45 14.06 -11.58
C VAL A 30 -16.30 14.72 -12.66
N VAL A 31 -16.24 14.24 -13.91
CA VAL A 31 -17.08 14.76 -15.00
C VAL A 31 -18.56 14.55 -14.72
N GLY A 32 -18.95 13.38 -14.20
CA GLY A 32 -20.33 13.12 -13.81
C GLY A 32 -20.81 14.08 -12.72
N VAL A 33 -20.03 14.26 -11.65
CA VAL A 33 -20.34 15.20 -10.57
C VAL A 33 -20.43 16.63 -11.11
N ALA A 34 -19.50 17.05 -11.96
CA ALA A 34 -19.51 18.40 -12.56
C ALA A 34 -20.72 18.69 -13.45
N ILE A 35 -21.34 17.66 -14.04
CA ILE A 35 -22.56 17.81 -14.85
C ILE A 35 -23.81 17.91 -13.97
N PHE A 36 -23.84 17.18 -12.85
CA PHE A 36 -25.05 17.02 -12.02
C PHE A 36 -25.00 17.74 -10.67
N GLY A 37 -23.88 18.37 -10.31
CA GLY A 37 -23.66 19.01 -9.01
C GLY A 37 -22.36 19.81 -8.95
N GLU A 38 -21.90 20.08 -7.73
CA GLU A 38 -20.68 20.85 -7.47
C GLU A 38 -19.55 19.94 -7.01
N VAL A 39 -18.36 20.15 -7.57
CA VAL A 39 -17.13 19.46 -7.15
C VAL A 39 -16.56 20.20 -5.94
N THR A 40 -16.90 19.71 -4.74
CA THR A 40 -16.54 20.36 -3.46
C THR A 40 -15.33 19.74 -2.76
N SER A 41 -14.85 18.58 -3.23
CA SER A 41 -13.81 17.79 -2.58
C SER A 41 -12.85 17.18 -3.59
N SER A 42 -11.65 16.80 -3.11
CA SER A 42 -10.69 16.03 -3.91
C SER A 42 -11.24 14.66 -4.27
N ALA A 43 -11.43 14.40 -5.56
CA ALA A 43 -11.80 13.07 -6.04
C ALA A 43 -10.61 12.11 -5.92
N TRP A 44 -9.40 12.65 -6.05
CA TRP A 44 -8.16 11.92 -5.91
C TRP A 44 -7.96 11.39 -4.49
N GLU A 45 -8.28 12.20 -3.48
CA GLU A 45 -8.26 11.79 -2.09
C GLU A 45 -9.21 10.61 -1.82
N LYS A 46 -10.43 10.63 -2.38
CA LYS A 46 -11.39 9.52 -2.27
C LYS A 46 -10.90 8.28 -3.02
N GLY A 47 -10.28 8.49 -4.17
CA GLY A 47 -9.68 7.42 -4.98
C GLY A 47 -8.46 6.76 -4.34
N SER A 48 -7.78 7.41 -3.38
CA SER A 48 -6.52 6.90 -2.80
C SER A 48 -6.69 5.61 -1.99
N LEU A 49 -7.93 5.23 -1.66
CA LEU A 49 -8.26 3.93 -1.07
C LEU A 49 -7.88 2.76 -1.98
N ALA A 50 -8.06 2.89 -3.30
CA ALA A 50 -7.80 1.79 -4.23
C ALA A 50 -6.30 1.39 -4.29
N PRO A 51 -5.34 2.32 -4.38
CA PRO A 51 -3.91 2.02 -4.26
C PRO A 51 -3.52 1.28 -2.96
N ARG A 52 -4.16 1.59 -1.82
CA ARG A 52 -3.90 0.92 -0.53
C ARG A 52 -4.23 -0.58 -0.62
N TRP A 53 -5.44 -0.90 -1.07
CA TRP A 53 -5.86 -2.29 -1.27
C TRP A 53 -5.02 -3.00 -2.32
N TYR A 54 -4.70 -2.32 -3.42
CA TYR A 54 -3.80 -2.86 -4.44
C TYR A 54 -2.44 -3.24 -3.84
N ALA A 55 -1.82 -2.39 -3.03
CA ALA A 55 -0.57 -2.67 -2.35
C ALA A 55 -0.66 -3.93 -1.48
N LEU A 56 -1.71 -4.07 -0.68
CA LEU A 56 -1.92 -5.30 0.11
C LEU A 56 -2.03 -6.53 -0.79
N PHE A 57 -2.79 -6.47 -1.89
CA PHE A 57 -2.95 -7.59 -2.81
C PHE A 57 -1.66 -7.93 -3.58
N VAL A 58 -0.82 -6.95 -3.91
CA VAL A 58 0.53 -7.20 -4.43
C VAL A 58 1.33 -8.02 -3.41
N GLY A 59 1.31 -7.61 -2.14
CA GLY A 59 1.96 -8.35 -1.06
C GLY A 59 1.44 -9.79 -0.94
N VAL A 60 0.12 -9.98 -1.02
CA VAL A 60 -0.51 -11.31 -1.01
C VAL A 60 -0.05 -12.15 -2.21
N GLY A 61 -0.11 -11.59 -3.42
CA GLY A 61 0.24 -12.27 -4.66
C GLY A 61 1.69 -12.75 -4.71
N LEU A 62 2.62 -11.99 -4.11
CA LEU A 62 4.02 -12.38 -3.98
C LEU A 62 4.17 -13.76 -3.31
N ILE A 63 3.40 -14.04 -2.27
CA ILE A 63 3.52 -15.29 -1.52
C ILE A 63 2.60 -16.38 -2.06
N THR A 64 1.36 -16.07 -2.42
CA THR A 64 0.40 -17.09 -2.85
C THR A 64 0.62 -17.56 -4.28
N THR A 65 1.11 -16.67 -5.15
CA THR A 65 1.21 -16.92 -6.59
C THR A 65 2.66 -17.07 -7.03
N PHE A 66 3.51 -16.09 -6.71
CA PHE A 66 4.89 -16.08 -7.21
C PHE A 66 5.80 -17.06 -6.44
N LEU A 67 5.72 -17.13 -5.11
CA LEU A 67 6.58 -18.05 -4.34
C LEU A 67 6.50 -19.51 -4.83
N PRO A 68 5.32 -20.14 -4.99
CA PRO A 68 5.22 -21.50 -5.52
C PRO A 68 5.79 -21.63 -6.93
N MET A 69 5.50 -20.66 -7.80
CA MET A 69 5.99 -20.62 -9.17
C MET A 69 7.52 -20.61 -9.21
N TYR A 70 8.17 -19.73 -8.45
CA TYR A 70 9.64 -19.63 -8.42
C TYR A 70 10.29 -20.86 -7.78
N VAL A 71 9.68 -21.44 -6.75
CA VAL A 71 10.15 -22.69 -6.13
C VAL A 71 10.07 -23.85 -7.11
N ALA A 72 8.99 -23.96 -7.89
CA ALA A 72 8.86 -24.99 -8.93
C ALA A 72 9.94 -24.88 -10.02
N HIS A 73 10.45 -23.68 -10.28
CA HIS A 73 11.58 -23.44 -11.20
C HIS A 73 12.95 -23.54 -10.51
N GLY A 74 13.03 -24.15 -9.32
CA GLY A 74 14.29 -24.44 -8.61
C GLY A 74 14.84 -23.31 -7.76
N GLN A 75 14.10 -22.21 -7.55
CA GLN A 75 14.56 -21.14 -6.65
C GLN A 75 14.32 -21.50 -5.18
N THR A 76 15.31 -21.21 -4.32
CA THR A 76 15.15 -21.39 -2.88
C THR A 76 14.22 -20.34 -2.27
N ARG A 77 13.47 -20.73 -1.24
CA ARG A 77 12.50 -19.87 -0.54
C ARG A 77 13.15 -18.66 0.10
N ARG A 78 14.31 -18.86 0.73
CA ARG A 78 15.13 -17.76 1.29
C ARG A 78 15.51 -16.74 0.22
N ARG A 79 15.94 -17.20 -0.95
CA ARG A 79 16.27 -16.30 -2.05
C ARG A 79 15.04 -15.58 -2.59
N PHE A 80 13.91 -16.27 -2.71
CA PHE A 80 12.66 -15.63 -3.10
C PHE A 80 12.21 -14.56 -2.09
N ALA A 81 12.29 -14.84 -0.79
CA ALA A 81 11.92 -13.88 0.25
C ALA A 81 12.74 -12.58 0.16
N VAL A 82 14.05 -12.67 -0.16
CA VAL A 82 14.86 -11.47 -0.45
C VAL A 82 14.33 -10.72 -1.68
N HIS A 83 14.01 -11.43 -2.78
CA HIS A 83 13.45 -10.80 -3.99
C HIS A 83 12.09 -10.15 -3.72
N ALA A 84 11.24 -10.78 -2.91
CA ALA A 84 9.94 -10.24 -2.51
C ALA A 84 10.11 -8.96 -1.67
N GLY A 85 11.02 -8.98 -0.69
CA GLY A 85 11.36 -7.79 0.10
C GLY A 85 11.83 -6.62 -0.78
N ILE A 86 12.77 -6.87 -1.70
CA ILE A 86 13.23 -5.86 -2.67
C ILE A 86 12.06 -5.35 -3.53
N THR A 87 11.19 -6.25 -3.99
CA THR A 87 10.04 -5.89 -4.82
C THR A 87 9.10 -4.96 -4.06
N VAL A 88 8.73 -5.29 -2.82
CA VAL A 88 7.89 -4.43 -1.97
C VAL A 88 8.56 -3.07 -1.75
N SER A 89 9.84 -3.05 -1.38
CA SER A 89 10.58 -1.81 -1.10
C SER A 89 10.67 -0.87 -2.31
N LEU A 90 10.65 -1.40 -3.53
CA LEU A 90 10.73 -0.60 -4.77
C LEU A 90 9.35 -0.30 -5.37
N MET A 91 8.37 -1.17 -5.15
CA MET A 91 7.01 -0.98 -5.63
C MET A 91 6.31 0.15 -4.87
N ALA A 92 6.51 0.25 -3.56
CA ALA A 92 5.91 1.30 -2.74
C ALA A 92 6.25 2.72 -3.22
N PRO A 93 7.53 3.10 -3.42
CA PRO A 93 7.85 4.43 -3.93
C PRO A 93 7.37 4.65 -5.37
N ALA A 94 7.31 3.61 -6.21
CA ALA A 94 6.78 3.76 -7.56
C ALA A 94 5.27 4.11 -7.54
N VAL A 95 4.48 3.38 -6.75
CA VAL A 95 3.04 3.64 -6.61
C VAL A 95 2.79 4.95 -5.86
N ALA A 96 3.58 5.28 -4.83
CA ALA A 96 3.50 6.56 -4.14
C ALA A 96 3.75 7.74 -5.09
N ALA A 97 4.76 7.64 -5.96
CA ALA A 97 5.04 8.65 -6.98
C ALA A 97 3.87 8.83 -7.94
N MET A 98 3.21 7.73 -8.35
CA MET A 98 2.01 7.79 -9.17
C MET A 98 0.90 8.56 -8.44
N ILE A 99 0.63 8.26 -7.16
CA ILE A 99 -0.35 8.99 -6.32
C ILE A 99 -0.02 10.48 -6.25
N THR A 100 1.24 10.83 -6.00
CA THR A 100 1.68 12.24 -5.97
C THR A 100 1.46 12.94 -7.32
N LEU A 101 1.72 12.26 -8.45
CA LEU A 101 1.42 12.79 -9.78
C LEU A 101 -0.08 12.96 -10.01
N GLY A 102 -0.91 12.08 -9.45
CA GLY A 102 -2.37 12.20 -9.49
C GLY A 102 -2.87 13.46 -8.79
N TYR A 103 -2.40 13.74 -7.57
CA TYR A 103 -2.70 15.00 -6.86
C TYR A 103 -2.25 16.24 -7.64
N LEU A 104 -1.07 16.18 -8.27
CA LEU A 104 -0.56 17.29 -9.09
C LEU A 104 -1.43 17.51 -10.35
N ALA A 105 -1.86 16.43 -11.00
CA ALA A 105 -2.74 16.50 -12.16
C ALA A 105 -4.13 17.04 -11.79
N GLU A 106 -4.71 16.57 -10.68
CA GLU A 106 -5.98 17.08 -10.16
C GLU A 106 -5.90 18.58 -9.89
N ARG A 107 -4.85 19.03 -9.21
CA ARG A 107 -4.63 20.46 -8.94
C ARG A 107 -4.59 21.28 -10.22
N GLY A 108 -3.88 20.80 -11.24
CA GLY A 108 -3.79 21.48 -12.53
C GLY A 108 -5.15 21.64 -13.19
N ILE A 109 -5.96 20.57 -13.19
CA ILE A 109 -7.31 20.58 -13.75
C ILE A 109 -8.21 21.52 -12.95
N TYR A 110 -8.20 21.42 -11.62
CA TYR A 110 -9.05 22.23 -10.75
C TYR A 110 -8.72 23.72 -10.88
N HIS A 111 -7.43 24.07 -10.98
CA HIS A 111 -7.01 25.45 -11.20
C HIS A 111 -7.48 26.01 -12.55
N LEU A 112 -7.48 25.20 -13.61
CA LEU A 112 -7.96 25.62 -14.94
C LEU A 112 -9.48 25.85 -14.98
N VAL A 113 -10.23 25.09 -14.20
CA VAL A 113 -11.71 25.15 -14.15
C VAL A 113 -12.22 26.10 -13.05
N GLY A 114 -11.33 26.54 -12.14
CA GLY A 114 -11.69 27.42 -11.02
C GLY A 114 -12.32 26.68 -9.83
N TRP A 115 -12.09 25.37 -9.70
CA TRP A 115 -12.53 24.59 -8.56
C TRP A 115 -11.50 24.63 -7.43
N GLU A 116 -12.00 24.58 -6.19
CA GLU A 116 -11.14 24.42 -5.01
C GLU A 116 -10.83 22.94 -4.76
N GLN A 117 -9.56 22.65 -4.48
CA GLN A 117 -9.12 21.31 -4.09
C GLN A 117 -9.13 21.22 -2.56
N VAL A 118 -10.30 20.96 -2.00
CA VAL A 118 -10.49 20.77 -0.55
C VAL A 118 -10.12 19.33 -0.19
N LEU A 119 -9.31 19.19 0.86
CA LEU A 119 -8.97 17.90 1.46
C LEU A 119 -9.93 17.64 2.63
N ASP A 120 -10.63 16.50 2.59
CA ASP A 120 -11.66 16.14 3.56
C ASP A 120 -11.05 15.51 4.84
N ARG A 121 -9.87 14.88 4.74
CA ARG A 121 -9.22 14.16 5.85
C ARG A 121 -7.98 14.87 6.38
N SER A 122 -7.58 14.46 7.57
CA SER A 122 -6.28 14.82 8.14
C SER A 122 -5.15 14.13 7.37
N HIS A 123 -4.12 14.92 7.07
CA HIS A 123 -2.94 14.52 6.29
C HIS A 123 -1.67 15.05 6.96
N LEU A 124 -0.52 14.48 6.60
CA LEU A 124 0.78 15.06 6.93
C LEU A 124 1.04 16.39 6.23
N PHE A 125 0.30 16.67 5.16
CA PHE A 125 0.39 17.87 4.36
C PHE A 125 -0.87 18.72 4.51
N SER A 126 -0.71 20.04 4.49
CA SER A 126 -1.85 20.98 4.48
C SER A 126 -2.25 21.36 3.06
N GLU A 127 -1.36 21.18 2.11
CA GLU A 127 -1.58 21.53 0.71
C GLU A 127 -1.11 20.40 -0.21
N PRO A 128 -1.85 20.06 -1.28
CA PRO A 128 -1.44 19.08 -2.30
C PRO A 128 -0.14 19.45 -3.03
N THR A 129 0.33 20.68 -2.86
CA THR A 129 1.56 21.24 -3.43
C THR A 129 2.82 20.76 -2.74
N GLN A 130 2.68 20.27 -1.51
CA GLN A 130 3.77 19.75 -0.68
C GLN A 130 4.12 18.33 -1.13
N LEU A 131 4.58 18.20 -2.39
CA LEU A 131 4.78 16.92 -3.08
C LEU A 131 5.64 15.93 -2.29
N HIS A 132 6.61 16.42 -1.52
CA HIS A 132 7.47 15.61 -0.67
C HIS A 132 6.71 14.99 0.51
N LEU A 133 5.77 15.71 1.13
CA LEU A 133 4.93 15.19 2.22
C LEU A 133 3.85 14.25 1.68
N VAL A 134 3.21 14.60 0.56
CA VAL A 134 2.26 13.73 -0.13
C VAL A 134 2.92 12.40 -0.48
N PHE A 135 4.12 12.45 -1.09
CA PHE A 135 4.90 11.26 -1.42
C PHE A 135 5.26 10.45 -0.19
N LEU A 136 5.74 11.11 0.88
CA LEU A 136 6.17 10.44 2.10
C LEU A 136 5.02 9.74 2.82
N GLU A 137 3.88 10.40 2.97
CA GLU A 137 2.67 9.84 3.58
C GLU A 137 2.26 8.54 2.88
N HIS A 138 2.08 8.61 1.56
CA HIS A 138 1.66 7.48 0.75
C HIS A 138 2.74 6.40 0.67
N LEU A 139 4.02 6.76 0.69
CA LEU A 139 5.13 5.80 0.73
C LEU A 139 5.07 4.95 2.01
N LEU A 140 4.97 5.58 3.17
CA LEU A 140 4.91 4.88 4.46
C LEU A 140 3.66 4.01 4.55
N GLU A 141 2.53 4.52 4.10
CA GLU A 141 1.28 3.77 4.00
C GLU A 141 1.43 2.54 3.09
N LEU A 142 1.87 2.70 1.85
CA LEU A 142 1.98 1.60 0.90
C LEU A 142 3.01 0.54 1.33
N LEU A 143 4.12 0.95 1.95
CA LEU A 143 5.10 0.03 2.53
C LEU A 143 4.45 -0.89 3.56
N THR A 144 3.67 -0.33 4.48
CA THR A 144 3.03 -1.08 5.55
C THR A 144 1.89 -1.96 5.06
N TRP A 145 1.06 -1.48 4.12
CA TRP A 145 0.03 -2.29 3.47
C TRP A 145 0.62 -3.48 2.70
N MET A 146 1.69 -3.28 1.92
CA MET A 146 2.37 -4.38 1.24
C MET A 146 3.01 -5.37 2.22
N ALA A 147 3.68 -4.88 3.27
CA ALA A 147 4.29 -5.74 4.27
C ALA A 147 3.24 -6.57 5.02
N ALA A 148 2.11 -5.98 5.39
CA ALA A 148 0.97 -6.68 5.98
C ALA A 148 0.43 -7.75 5.03
N GLY A 149 0.22 -7.42 3.75
CA GLY A 149 -0.20 -8.38 2.72
C GLY A 149 0.77 -9.56 2.57
N THR A 150 2.08 -9.30 2.51
CA THR A 150 3.10 -10.36 2.44
C THR A 150 3.11 -11.23 3.70
N PHE A 151 2.93 -10.63 4.88
CA PHE A 151 2.94 -11.37 6.14
C PHE A 151 1.71 -12.25 6.31
N ILE A 152 0.52 -11.70 6.05
CA ILE A 152 -0.75 -12.42 6.15
C ILE A 152 -0.72 -13.62 5.20
N SER A 153 -0.36 -13.40 3.94
CA SER A 153 -0.27 -14.47 2.95
C SER A 153 0.79 -15.52 3.29
N ALA A 154 1.93 -15.13 3.87
CA ALA A 154 2.91 -16.08 4.41
C ALA A 154 2.34 -16.94 5.53
N GLY A 155 1.54 -16.36 6.42
CA GLY A 155 0.82 -17.09 7.47
C GLY A 155 -0.10 -18.17 6.91
N PHE A 156 -0.95 -17.81 5.95
CA PHE A 156 -1.84 -18.75 5.26
C PHE A 156 -1.06 -19.80 4.46
N TYR A 157 0.02 -19.42 3.80
CA TYR A 157 0.85 -20.33 3.03
C TYR A 157 1.50 -21.40 3.92
N ARG A 158 1.93 -21.04 5.14
CA ARG A 158 2.57 -21.95 6.08
C ARG A 158 1.58 -22.79 6.89
N TRP A 159 0.52 -22.17 7.41
CA TRP A 159 -0.35 -22.79 8.43
C TRP A 159 -1.79 -23.02 7.96
N ARG A 160 -2.12 -22.73 6.69
CA ARG A 160 -3.48 -22.84 6.15
C ARG A 160 -4.47 -22.06 7.04
N ALA A 161 -5.40 -22.75 7.71
CA ALA A 161 -6.38 -22.14 8.63
C ALA A 161 -5.73 -21.41 9.81
N GLY A 162 -4.55 -21.87 10.29
CA GLY A 162 -3.80 -21.17 11.34
C GLY A 162 -3.27 -19.79 10.91
N GLY A 163 -3.25 -19.52 9.59
CA GLY A 163 -2.96 -18.20 9.05
C GLY A 163 -3.94 -17.12 9.49
N LEU A 164 -5.15 -17.48 9.96
CA LEU A 164 -6.14 -16.52 10.45
C LEU A 164 -5.58 -15.63 11.58
N LEU A 165 -4.69 -16.16 12.41
CA LEU A 165 -4.03 -15.40 13.50
C LEU A 165 -3.05 -14.34 13.00
N THR A 166 -2.63 -14.39 11.73
CA THR A 166 -1.76 -13.36 11.14
C THR A 166 -2.54 -12.13 10.68
N ILE A 167 -3.86 -12.25 10.48
CA ILE A 167 -4.70 -11.11 10.06
C ILE A 167 -4.72 -10.01 11.14
N PRO A 168 -5.03 -10.28 12.42
CA PRO A 168 -5.00 -9.24 13.44
C PRO A 168 -3.65 -8.54 13.57
N VAL A 169 -2.55 -9.29 13.43
CA VAL A 169 -1.20 -8.74 13.49
C VAL A 169 -0.88 -7.88 12.26
N GLY A 170 -1.25 -8.31 11.06
CA GLY A 170 -1.08 -7.51 9.85
C GLY A 170 -1.92 -6.23 9.87
N VAL A 171 -3.17 -6.32 10.34
CA VAL A 171 -4.05 -5.16 10.55
C VAL A 171 -3.45 -4.23 11.60
N ALA A 172 -2.93 -4.74 12.71
CA ALA A 172 -2.28 -3.92 13.73
C ALA A 172 -1.09 -3.12 13.18
N LEU A 173 -0.27 -3.69 12.29
CA LEU A 173 0.84 -2.95 11.66
C LEU A 173 0.35 -1.77 10.81
N VAL A 174 -0.75 -1.96 10.07
CA VAL A 174 -1.36 -0.90 9.26
C VAL A 174 -1.98 0.17 10.16
N VAL A 175 -2.79 -0.24 11.14
CA VAL A 175 -3.47 0.67 12.07
C VAL A 175 -2.48 1.51 12.88
N LEU A 176 -1.37 0.91 13.35
CA LEU A 176 -0.33 1.64 14.07
C LEU A 176 0.29 2.74 13.21
N THR A 177 0.53 2.44 11.92
CA THR A 177 1.12 3.42 11.02
C THR A 177 0.15 4.54 10.69
N GLN A 178 -1.10 4.19 10.38
CA GLN A 178 -2.13 5.17 10.06
C GLN A 178 -2.53 6.05 11.24
N GLY A 179 -2.63 5.47 12.44
CA GLY A 179 -2.90 6.25 13.65
C GLY A 179 -1.83 7.30 13.91
N VAL A 180 -0.56 6.96 13.69
CA VAL A 180 0.54 7.93 13.78
C VAL A 180 0.51 8.96 12.64
N LEU A 181 0.12 8.55 11.42
CA LEU A 181 -0.04 9.45 10.28
C LEU A 181 -1.21 10.42 10.46
N GLY A 182 -2.16 10.12 11.35
CA GLY A 182 -3.42 10.84 11.48
C GLY A 182 -4.38 10.56 10.30
N THR A 183 -4.08 9.57 9.46
CA THR A 183 -4.92 9.20 8.31
C THR A 183 -6.04 8.28 8.77
N GLU A 184 -7.28 8.66 8.48
CA GLU A 184 -8.45 7.84 8.83
C GLU A 184 -8.51 6.57 7.98
N LEU A 185 -8.71 5.43 8.65
CA LEU A 185 -8.97 4.13 8.01
C LEU A 185 -10.46 4.02 7.60
N ASP A 186 -11.27 5.03 7.96
CA ASP A 186 -12.72 5.08 7.78
C ASP A 186 -13.39 3.84 8.40
N LEU A 187 -12.83 3.37 9.52
CA LEU A 187 -13.28 2.20 10.27
C LEU A 187 -13.82 2.65 11.63
N PRO A 188 -15.14 2.49 11.89
CA PRO A 188 -15.81 3.06 13.07
C PRO A 188 -15.21 2.70 14.43
N ILE A 189 -14.50 1.57 14.51
CA ILE A 189 -13.88 1.05 15.74
C ILE A 189 -12.46 1.62 15.92
N VAL A 190 -11.74 1.87 14.83
CA VAL A 190 -10.34 2.33 14.86
C VAL A 190 -10.26 3.83 15.11
N ASP A 191 -11.17 4.60 14.50
CA ASP A 191 -11.19 6.07 14.59
C ASP A 191 -11.48 6.57 16.01
N ARG A 192 -12.08 5.73 16.87
CA ARG A 192 -12.33 6.04 18.29
C ARG A 192 -11.14 5.80 19.21
N VAL A 193 -10.12 5.05 18.76
CA VAL A 193 -9.05 4.53 19.63
C VAL A 193 -7.69 5.12 19.29
N VAL A 194 -7.44 5.48 18.02
CA VAL A 194 -6.07 5.75 17.53
C VAL A 194 -5.90 7.13 16.89
N SER A 195 -6.95 7.95 16.80
CA SER A 195 -6.86 9.30 16.23
C SER A 195 -6.15 10.26 17.20
N PRO A 196 -4.96 10.78 16.86
CA PRO A 196 -4.29 11.73 17.73
C PRO A 196 -4.98 13.09 17.66
N ASP A 197 -5.23 13.71 18.82
CA ASP A 197 -5.82 15.06 18.89
C ASP A 197 -4.87 16.17 18.38
N ALA A 198 -3.59 15.84 18.11
CA ALA A 198 -2.56 16.80 17.72
C ALA A 198 -1.63 16.26 16.62
N PRO A 199 -1.11 17.15 15.73
CA PRO A 199 -0.12 16.80 14.72
C PRO A 199 1.10 16.11 15.34
N GLN A 200 1.49 14.96 14.78
CA GLN A 200 2.63 14.19 15.26
C GLN A 200 3.95 14.74 14.70
N PRO A 201 5.06 14.70 15.47
CA PRO A 201 6.36 15.12 14.97
C PRO A 201 6.80 14.18 13.83
N LEU A 202 7.28 14.76 12.72
CA LEU A 202 7.62 14.04 11.49
C LEU A 202 8.58 12.84 11.72
N GLY A 203 9.53 12.98 12.65
CA GLY A 203 10.46 11.91 13.00
C GLY A 203 9.78 10.68 13.62
N LEU A 204 8.72 10.88 14.41
CA LEU A 204 7.92 9.80 14.98
C LEU A 204 7.14 9.09 13.88
N VAL A 205 6.56 9.83 12.95
CA VAL A 205 5.81 9.29 11.80
C VAL A 205 6.69 8.41 10.92
N ILE A 206 7.84 8.93 10.50
CA ILE A 206 8.80 8.18 9.68
C ILE A 206 9.30 6.96 10.46
N GLY A 207 9.65 7.14 11.73
CA GLY A 207 10.13 6.06 12.59
C GLY A 207 9.11 4.93 12.74
N ALA A 208 7.85 5.27 13.03
CA ALA A 208 6.78 4.30 13.20
C ALA A 208 6.47 3.54 11.90
N GLY A 209 6.33 4.24 10.77
CA GLY A 209 6.04 3.60 9.48
C GLY A 209 7.16 2.68 9.01
N LEU A 210 8.42 3.12 9.12
CA LEU A 210 9.58 2.28 8.79
C LEU A 210 9.72 1.10 9.76
N LEU A 211 9.48 1.30 11.05
CA LEU A 211 9.54 0.22 12.04
C LEU A 211 8.46 -0.83 11.74
N ALA A 212 7.21 -0.42 11.50
CA ALA A 212 6.12 -1.32 11.16
C ALA A 212 6.41 -2.09 9.85
N PHE A 213 6.97 -1.41 8.84
CA PHE A 213 7.43 -2.03 7.60
C PHE A 213 8.51 -3.10 7.85
N LEU A 214 9.56 -2.76 8.61
CA LEU A 214 10.66 -3.67 8.92
C LEU A 214 10.21 -4.86 9.77
N ILE A 215 9.31 -4.65 10.73
CA ILE A 215 8.66 -5.72 11.50
C ILE A 215 7.88 -6.64 10.57
N GLY A 216 7.05 -6.09 9.67
CA GLY A 216 6.29 -6.88 8.70
C GLY A 216 7.19 -7.73 7.80
N LEU A 217 8.30 -7.18 7.30
CA LEU A 217 9.30 -7.94 6.54
C LEU A 217 10.00 -9.01 7.38
N ALA A 218 10.38 -8.70 8.62
CA ALA A 218 11.03 -9.64 9.53
C ALA A 218 10.12 -10.81 9.87
N LEU A 219 8.85 -10.53 10.18
CA LEU A 219 7.82 -11.55 10.42
C LEU A 219 7.57 -12.39 9.16
N THR A 220 7.48 -11.78 7.99
CA THR A 220 7.36 -12.51 6.72
C THR A 220 8.56 -13.43 6.50
N TRP A 221 9.77 -12.93 6.73
CA TRP A 221 11.00 -13.69 6.59
C TRP A 221 11.04 -14.91 7.51
N THR A 222 10.70 -14.76 8.80
CA THR A 222 10.71 -15.86 9.76
C THR A 222 9.69 -16.94 9.39
N VAL A 223 8.54 -16.55 8.85
CA VAL A 223 7.50 -17.49 8.38
C VAL A 223 7.97 -18.24 7.13
N VAL A 224 8.50 -17.53 6.12
CA VAL A 224 8.83 -18.07 4.79
C VAL A 224 10.14 -18.88 4.77
N ARG A 225 11.15 -18.51 5.58
CA ARG A 225 12.51 -19.08 5.48
C ARG A 225 12.57 -20.58 5.80
N ASP A 226 11.64 -21.08 6.61
CA ASP A 226 11.61 -22.45 7.15
C ASP A 226 10.30 -23.19 6.80
N VAL A 227 9.62 -22.81 5.72
CA VAL A 227 8.41 -23.54 5.30
C VAL A 227 8.84 -24.97 4.91
N PRO A 228 8.04 -26.03 5.14
CA PRO A 228 8.26 -27.38 4.59
C PRO A 228 7.80 -27.50 3.13
N LEU A 229 8.42 -28.35 2.30
CA LEU A 229 7.83 -28.67 0.99
C LEU A 229 6.59 -29.54 1.25
N PRO A 230 5.40 -29.20 0.74
CA PRO A 230 4.30 -30.13 0.76
C PRO A 230 4.73 -31.35 -0.06
N ASN A 231 5.03 -32.47 0.59
CA ASN A 231 5.14 -33.74 -0.10
C ASN A 231 3.74 -34.02 -0.66
N LYS A 232 3.60 -33.96 -1.99
CA LYS A 232 2.46 -34.58 -2.65
C LYS A 232 2.63 -36.09 -2.47
N VAL A 233 2.07 -36.63 -1.40
CA VAL A 233 1.72 -38.05 -1.36
C VAL A 233 0.43 -38.12 -2.16
N SER A 234 0.57 -38.56 -3.41
CA SER A 234 -0.52 -38.95 -4.30
C SER A 234 -1.32 -40.10 -3.69
#